data_AF-A0A7C6X2X3-F1
#
_entry.id   AF-A0A7C6X2X3-F1
#
_cell.length_a   1.000
_cell.length_b   1.000
_cell.length_c   1.000
_cell.angle_alpha   90.00
_cell.angle_beta   90.00
_cell.angle_gamma   90.00
#
_symmetry.space_group_name_H-M   'P 1'
#
loop_
_entity.id
_entity.type
_entity.pdbx_description
1 polymer ?
#
loop_
_entity_poly.entity_id
_entity_poly.type
_entity_poly.pdbx_seq_one_letter_code
_entity_poly.pdbx_strand_id
1 'polypeptide(L)' 'MERNWVKVPWSRFIAMIAFILFLALASNFEWPMGPMGLDWGVWLVCYISYGVLIVWSIVHVVRSNRGENDD' A
#
# COMPACT_ATOMS: atom_id res chain seq x y z
N MET A 1 -27.56 9.45 21.28
CA MET A 1 -26.35 9.86 20.55
C MET A 1 -25.54 8.60 20.26
N GLU A 2 -25.82 7.98 19.11
CA GLU A 2 -25.11 6.79 18.65
C GLU A 2 -23.67 7.17 18.32
N ARG A 3 -22.77 6.71 19.18
CA ARG A 3 -21.34 6.92 19.05
C ARG A 3 -20.85 5.94 17.99
N ASN A 4 -21.00 6.35 16.72
CA ASN A 4 -20.36 5.72 15.58
C ASN A 4 -18.85 5.93 15.72
N TRP A 5 -18.23 5.16 16.62
CA TRP A 5 -16.78 5.01 16.67
C TRP A 5 -16.38 4.56 15.29
N VAL A 6 -15.69 5.45 14.60
CA VAL A 6 -15.13 5.25 13.28
C VAL A 6 -14.48 3.87 13.29
N LYS A 7 -15.14 2.88 12.67
CA LYS A 7 -14.54 1.59 12.36
C LYS A 7 -13.51 1.88 11.27
N VAL A 8 -12.43 2.58 11.62
CA VAL A 8 -11.25 2.62 10.78
C VAL A 8 -10.84 1.16 10.70
N PRO A 9 -10.97 0.54 9.52
CA PRO A 9 -10.65 -0.86 9.40
C PRO A 9 -9.19 -0.99 9.84
N TRP A 10 -8.93 -1.84 10.84
CA TRP A 10 -7.60 -2.05 11.42
C TRP A 10 -6.52 -2.27 10.35
N SER A 11 -6.91 -2.84 9.21
CA SER A 11 -6.09 -2.99 8.00
C SER A 11 -5.56 -1.67 7.42
N ARG A 12 -6.33 -0.57 7.43
CA ARG A 12 -5.85 0.75 6.99
C ARG A 12 -4.81 1.31 7.94
N PHE A 13 -4.97 1.08 9.24
CA PHE A 13 -4.02 1.55 10.26
C PHE A 13 -2.69 0.78 10.16
N ILE A 14 -2.76 -0.54 9.99
CA ILE A 14 -1.58 -1.40 9.76
C ILE A 14 -0.88 -1.00 8.46
N ALA A 15 -1.61 -0.75 7.37
CA ALA A 15 -1.03 -0.31 6.11
C ALA A 15 -0.33 1.05 6.24
N MET A 16 -0.91 1.99 7.00
CA MET A 16 -0.29 3.29 7.27
C MET A 16 1.03 3.14 8.06
N ILE A 17 1.03 2.31 9.11
CA ILE A 17 2.23 2.03 9.92
C ILE A 17 3.31 1.35 9.07
N ALA A 18 2.93 0.34 8.28
CA ALA A 18 3.86 -0.34 7.38
C ALA A 18 4.47 0.64 6.35
N PHE A 19 3.66 1.55 5.81
CA PHE A 19 4.12 2.57 4.88
C PHE A 19 5.14 3.53 5.53
N ILE A 20 4.85 4.01 6.75
CA ILE A 20 5.75 4.92 7.48
C ILE A 20 7.07 4.22 7.84
N LEU A 21 7.01 2.98 8.34
CA LEU A 21 8.20 2.18 8.65
C LEU A 21 9.06 1.94 7.40
N PHE A 22 8.42 1.61 6.28
CA PHE A 22 9.11 1.41 5.01
C PHE A 22 9.80 2.70 4.53
N LEU A 23 9.11 3.85 4.60
CA LEU A 23 9.70 5.15 4.25
C LEU A 23 10.88 5.52 5.16
N ALA A 24 10.76 5.24 6.45
CA ALA A 24 11.82 5.50 7.44
C ALA A 24 13.06 4.61 7.23
N LEU A 25 12.88 3.35 6.80
CA LEU A 25 14.00 2.47 6.44
C LEU A 25 14.62 2.83 5.09
N ALA A 26 13.80 3.30 4.14
CA ALA A 26 14.26 3.59 2.78
C ALA A 26 15.35 4.66 2.72
N SER A 27 15.30 5.68 3.59
CA SER A 27 16.33 6.73 3.68
C SER A 27 17.62 6.29 4.38
N ASN A 28 17.58 5.19 5.14
CA ASN A 28 18.75 4.63 5.82
C ASN A 28 19.53 3.63 4.96
N PHE A 29 19.00 3.28 3.78
CA PHE A 29 19.71 2.46 2.80
C PHE A 29 20.45 3.37 1.82
N GLU A 30 21.76 3.21 1.73
CA GLU A 30 22.54 3.74 0.61
C GLU A 30 22.24 2.89 -0.62
N TRP A 31 21.33 3.38 -1.46
CA TRP A 31 20.97 2.70 -2.68
C TRP A 31 22.05 2.93 -3.73
N PRO A 32 22.54 1.87 -4.41
CA PRO A 32 23.45 2.07 -5.52
C PRO A 32 22.78 2.89 -6.62
N MET A 33 23.59 3.60 -7.41
CA MET A 33 23.09 4.25 -8.63
C MET A 33 22.60 3.18 -9.60
N GLY A 34 21.34 3.31 -10.01
CA GLY A 34 20.73 2.42 -10.98
C GLY A 34 21.02 2.86 -12.42
N PRO A 35 20.75 1.97 -13.39
CA PRO A 35 20.84 2.31 -14.80
C PRO A 35 19.91 3.49 -15.12
N MET A 36 20.34 4.35 -16.07
CA MET A 36 19.68 5.63 -16.44
C MET A 36 19.77 6.77 -15.41
N GLY A 37 20.65 6.68 -14.41
CA GLY A 37 20.87 7.79 -13.46
C GLY A 37 19.77 7.93 -12.41
N LEU A 38 19.01 6.86 -12.19
CA LEU A 38 17.94 6.76 -11.20
C LEU A 38 18.36 5.77 -10.12
N ASP A 39 18.24 6.15 -8.84
CA ASP A 39 18.64 5.28 -7.73
C ASP A 39 17.82 3.99 -7.67
N TRP A 40 18.47 2.88 -7.32
CA TRP A 40 17.81 1.59 -7.13
C TRP A 40 16.68 1.65 -6.08
N GLY A 41 16.76 2.59 -5.13
CA GLY A 41 15.69 2.87 -4.17
C GLY A 41 14.40 3.33 -4.85
N VAL A 42 14.49 4.16 -5.89
CA VAL A 42 13.30 4.61 -6.64
C VAL A 42 12.64 3.46 -7.37
N TRP A 43 13.44 2.59 -8.00
CA TRP A 43 12.93 1.37 -8.64
C TRP A 43 12.19 0.48 -7.65
N LEU A 44 12.78 0.24 -6.48
CA LEU A 44 12.17 -0.58 -5.45
C LEU A 44 10.85 0.03 -4.94
N VAL A 45 10.81 1.34 -4.70
CA VAL A 45 9.57 2.05 -4.31
C VAL A 45 8.51 1.94 -5.41
N CYS A 46 8.89 2.11 -6.68
CA CYS A 46 7.99 1.97 -7.82
C CYS A 46 7.42 0.55 -7.93
N TYR A 47 8.26 -0.48 -7.87
CA TYR A 47 7.82 -1.87 -7.95
C TYR A 47 6.89 -2.26 -6.80
N ILE A 48 7.23 -1.88 -5.56
CA ILE A 48 6.38 -2.16 -4.40
C ILE A 48 5.05 -1.44 -4.53
N SER A 49 5.06 -0.16 -4.90
CA SER A 49 3.83 0.64 -5.09
C SER A 49 2.94 0.03 -6.17
N TYR A 50 3.55 -0.43 -7.27
CA TYR A 50 2.84 -1.11 -8.35
C TYR A 50 2.20 -2.43 -7.88
N GLY A 51 2.94 -3.24 -7.11
CA GLY A 51 2.41 -4.47 -6.51
C GLY A 51 1.23 -4.20 -5.57
N VAL A 52 1.32 -3.18 -4.72
CA VAL A 52 0.22 -2.77 -3.83
C VAL A 52 -1.01 -2.36 -4.64
N LEU A 53 -0.85 -1.59 -5.71
CA LEU A 53 -1.97 -1.18 -6.58
C LEU A 53 -2.66 -2.38 -7.24
N ILE A 54 -1.90 -3.37 -7.72
CA ILE A 54 -2.45 -4.60 -8.30
C ILE A 54 -3.27 -5.34 -7.24
N VAL A 55 -2.71 -5.56 -6.06
CA VAL A 55 -3.41 -6.25 -4.96
C VAL A 55 -4.68 -5.50 -4.58
N TRP A 56 -4.62 -4.18 -4.49
CA TRP A 56 -5.77 -3.35 -4.13
C TRP A 56 -6.85 -3.39 -5.20
N SER A 57 -6.47 -3.38 -6.49
CA SER A 57 -7.38 -3.55 -7.62
C SER A 57 -8.10 -4.90 -7.57
N ILE A 58 -7.37 -5.99 -7.33
CA ILE A 58 -7.95 -7.34 -7.18
C ILE A 58 -8.91 -7.38 -5.99
N VAL A 59 -8.50 -6.87 -4.82
CA VAL A 59 -9.34 -6.83 -3.62
C VAL A 59 -10.62 -6.00 -3.87
N HIS A 60 -10.51 -4.89 -4.59
CA HIS A 60 -11.64 -4.06 -4.96
C HIS A 60 -12.62 -4.83 -5.86
N VAL A 61 -12.13 -5.46 -6.93
CA VAL A 61 -12.96 -6.26 -7.84
C VAL A 61 -13.63 -7.42 -7.11
N VAL A 62 -12.88 -8.17 -6.30
CA VAL A 62 -13.42 -9.30 -5.52
C VAL A 62 -14.50 -8.83 -4.52
N ARG A 63 -14.30 -7.68 -3.88
CA ARG A 63 -15.32 -7.09 -2.99
C ARG A 63 -16.54 -6.59 -3.75
N SER A 64 -16.34 -5.95 -4.91
CA SER A 64 -17.43 -5.47 -5.78
C SER A 64 -18.31 -6.64 -6.21
N ASN A 65 -17.71 -7.74 -6.70
CA ASN A 65 -18.44 -8.92 -7.13
C ASN A 65 -19.18 -9.64 -5.98
N ARG A 66 -18.71 -9.53 -4.73
CA ARG A 66 -19.44 -10.08 -3.58
C ARG A 66 -20.67 -9.26 -3.23
N GLY A 67 -20.60 -7.94 -3.35
CA GLY A 67 -21.76 -7.07 -3.10
C GLY A 67 -22.88 -7.26 -4.13
N GLU A 68 -22.54 -7.63 -5.37
CA GLU A 68 -23.52 -7.86 -6.45
C GLU A 68 -24.22 -9.23 -6.38
N ASN A 69 -23.67 -10.21 -5.64
CA ASN A 69 -24.27 -11.54 -5.48
C ASN A 69 -25.18 -11.68 -4.24
N ASP A 70 -25.28 -10.63 -3.42
CA ASP A 70 -26.11 -10.59 -2.21
C ASP A 70 -27.44 -9.81 -2.40
N ASP A 71 -27.72 -9.35 -3.63
CA ASP A 71 -29.01 -8.75 -4.09
C ASP A 71 -29.79 -9.74 -4.99
#